data_AF-A0A520JQN1-F1
#
_entry.id   AF-A0A520JQN1-F1
#
_cell.length_a   1.000
_cell.length_b   1.000
_cell.length_c   1.000
_cell.angle_alpha   90.00
_cell.angle_beta   90.00
_cell.angle_gamma   90.00
#
_symmetry.space_group_name_H-M   'P 1'
#
loop_
_entity.id
_entity.type
_entity.pdbx_description
1 polymer ?
#
loop_
_entity_poly.entity_id
_entity_poly.type
_entity_poly.pdbx_seq_one_letter_code
_entity_poly.pdbx_strand_id
1 'polypeptide(L)'
;NREALTDHTGDPWGGRTLEWSTSSPPPEYNFAFTPIIHDLDAWYDMKDRKYARPTTGFKAIHMPRGTGTGVFLAGLSVAFGFGMIWYMWWLAGLALVGIFATAIVHSFNYKRDYHIPVEEVIATEAARTRQLAAQGV
;
A
#
# COMPACT_ATOMS: atom_id res chain seq x y z
N ASN A 1 -20.03 14.52 9.25
CA ASN A 1 -18.89 14.86 10.13
C ASN A 1 -17.51 14.51 9.59
N ARG A 2 -17.34 13.81 8.45
CA ARG A 2 -16.00 13.49 7.90
C ARG A 2 -15.19 14.76 7.57
N GLU A 3 -15.81 15.72 6.88
CA GLU A 3 -15.15 16.97 6.49
C GLU A 3 -14.74 17.82 7.69
N ALA A 4 -15.57 17.87 8.74
CA ALA A 4 -15.29 18.65 9.95
C ALA A 4 -14.18 18.08 10.85
N LEU A 5 -13.84 16.79 10.70
CA LEU A 5 -12.87 16.06 11.54
C LEU A 5 -11.69 15.54 10.73
N THR A 6 -11.39 16.18 9.60
CA THR A 6 -10.27 15.79 8.75
C THR A 6 -8.95 16.23 9.37
N ASP A 7 -7.98 15.31 9.43
CA ASP A 7 -6.61 15.64 9.78
C ASP A 7 -5.87 16.16 8.54
N HIS A 8 -5.21 17.31 8.69
CA HIS A 8 -4.45 17.98 7.63
C HIS A 8 -2.93 17.89 7.82
N THR A 9 -2.48 17.34 8.96
CA THR A 9 -1.05 17.26 9.31
C THR A 9 -0.44 15.90 9.00
N GLY A 10 -1.21 14.82 9.10
CA GLY A 10 -0.73 13.44 9.08
C GLY A 10 -0.41 12.89 10.47
N ASP A 11 -0.33 13.74 11.50
CA ASP A 11 0.03 13.38 12.87
C ASP A 11 -0.91 14.04 13.91
N PRO A 12 -2.20 13.65 13.98
CA PRO A 12 -3.16 14.28 14.88
C PRO A 12 -2.92 13.96 16.36
N TRP A 13 -2.06 12.98 16.66
CA TRP A 13 -1.83 12.49 18.04
C TRP A 13 -0.40 12.69 18.53
N GLY A 14 0.50 13.24 17.72
CA GLY A 14 1.91 13.32 18.06
C GLY A 14 2.59 11.94 18.13
N GLY A 15 2.22 11.03 17.23
CA GLY A 15 2.73 9.67 17.13
C GLY A 15 4.25 9.57 17.02
N ARG A 16 4.78 8.36 17.25
CA ARG A 16 6.22 8.10 17.41
C ARG A 16 6.85 7.37 16.24
N THR A 17 6.02 6.71 15.45
CA THR A 17 6.36 5.76 14.38
C THR A 17 6.13 6.39 13.00
N LEU A 18 6.72 5.79 11.95
CA LEU A 18 6.81 6.40 10.63
C LEU A 18 5.48 6.61 9.91
N GLU A 19 4.43 5.86 10.25
CA GLU A 19 3.10 6.08 9.67
C GLU A 19 2.56 7.48 9.94
N TRP A 20 2.96 8.12 11.04
CA TRP A 20 2.59 9.49 11.37
C TRP A 20 3.44 10.54 10.64
N SER A 21 4.47 10.10 9.91
CA SER A 21 5.29 10.98 9.05
C SER A 21 4.78 11.03 7.60
N THR A 22 3.66 10.38 7.28
CA THR A 22 3.03 10.42 5.95
C THR A 22 1.85 11.41 5.88
N SER A 23 1.29 11.65 4.69
CA SER A 23 0.10 12.51 4.56
C SER A 23 -1.17 11.80 5.00
N SER A 24 -2.24 12.56 5.21
CA SER A 24 -3.58 12.02 5.41
C SER A 24 -4.47 12.41 4.21
N PRO A 25 -4.86 11.46 3.34
CA PRO A 25 -4.45 10.05 3.29
C PRO A 25 -3.00 9.86 2.78
N PRO A 26 -2.36 8.70 3.05
CA PRO A 26 -1.05 8.37 2.51
C PRO A 26 -1.10 8.23 0.98
N PRO A 27 -0.02 8.58 0.25
CA PRO A 27 0.09 8.29 -1.17
C PRO A 27 0.24 6.78 -1.40
N GLU A 28 -0.05 6.30 -2.61
CA GLU A 28 0.04 4.87 -2.96
C GLU A 28 1.40 4.25 -2.63
N TYR A 29 2.47 5.03 -2.80
CA TYR A 29 3.86 4.62 -2.56
C TYR A 29 4.34 4.76 -1.11
N ASN A 30 3.49 5.26 -0.20
CA ASN A 30 3.79 5.61 1.20
C ASN A 30 4.87 6.72 1.40
N PHE A 31 6.09 6.48 0.94
CA PHE A 31 7.24 7.38 1.04
C PHE A 31 7.92 7.57 -0.31
N ALA A 32 8.10 8.82 -0.73
CA ALA A 32 8.80 9.11 -1.98
C ALA A 32 10.32 8.82 -1.92
N PHE A 33 10.88 8.83 -0.71
CA PHE A 33 12.25 8.43 -0.42
C PHE A 33 12.26 7.48 0.78
N THR A 34 13.14 6.48 0.75
CA THR A 34 13.31 5.58 1.89
C THR A 34 13.83 6.37 3.10
N PRO A 35 13.11 6.37 4.24
CA PRO A 35 13.54 7.08 5.44
C PRO A 35 14.79 6.42 6.04
N ILE A 36 15.71 7.24 6.57
CA ILE A 36 16.91 6.78 7.27
C ILE A 36 16.62 6.75 8.76
N ILE A 37 16.59 5.55 9.34
CA ILE A 37 16.20 5.31 10.73
C ILE A 37 17.44 5.24 11.62
N HIS A 38 17.41 5.94 12.75
CA HIS A 38 18.50 5.94 13.75
C HIS A 38 18.09 5.35 15.11
N ASP A 39 16.78 5.21 15.37
CA ASP A 39 16.23 4.69 16.62
C ASP A 39 14.90 3.95 16.38
N LEU A 40 14.43 3.21 17.37
CA LEU A 40 13.18 2.43 17.33
C LEU A 40 11.96 3.34 17.08
N ASP A 41 11.88 4.46 17.79
CA ASP A 41 10.84 5.47 17.62
C ASP A 41 11.24 6.49 16.55
N ALA A 42 11.32 6.00 15.30
CA ALA A 42 11.93 6.72 14.20
C ALA A 42 11.34 8.13 13.96
N TRP A 43 10.02 8.31 13.99
CA TRP A 43 9.42 9.64 13.77
C TRP A 43 9.64 10.58 14.96
N TYR A 44 9.65 10.04 16.18
CA TYR A 44 9.94 10.83 17.38
C TYR A 44 11.39 11.36 17.36
N ASP A 45 12.37 10.48 17.08
CA ASP A 45 13.78 10.85 16.93
C ASP A 45 13.99 11.83 15.76
N MET A 46 13.30 11.63 14.63
CA MET A 46 13.33 12.56 13.49
C MET A 46 12.80 13.95 13.85
N LYS A 47 11.72 14.04 14.64
CA LYS A 47 11.18 15.33 15.13
C LYS A 47 12.19 16.04 16.02
N ASP A 48 12.81 15.33 16.96
CA ASP A 48 13.84 15.90 17.87
C ASP A 48 15.06 16.43 17.08
N ARG A 49 15.47 15.68 16.05
CA ARG A 49 16.56 16.08 15.13
C ARG A 49 16.17 17.14 14.11
N LYS A 50 14.94 17.67 14.17
CA LYS A 50 14.41 18.67 13.22
C LYS A 50 14.53 18.21 11.76
N TYR A 51 14.15 16.96 11.51
CA TYR A 51 14.16 16.37 10.19
C TYR A 51 13.40 17.25 9.17
N ALA A 52 14.06 17.53 8.05
CA ALA A 52 13.46 18.22 6.92
C ALA A 52 13.14 17.21 5.82
N ARG A 53 11.86 17.12 5.43
CA ARG A 53 11.44 16.25 4.32
C ARG A 53 12.07 16.73 3.01
N PRO A 54 12.64 15.82 2.18
CA PRO A 54 13.11 16.16 0.85
C PRO A 54 11.99 16.71 -0.03
N THR A 55 12.24 17.84 -0.70
CA THR A 55 11.28 18.50 -1.61
C THR A 55 11.69 18.41 -3.07
N THR A 56 12.86 17.82 -3.36
CA THR A 56 13.43 17.72 -4.71
C THR A 56 14.07 16.36 -4.91
N GLY A 57 14.39 16.02 -6.16
CA GLY A 57 15.07 14.77 -6.51
C GLY A 57 14.15 13.54 -6.62
N PHE A 58 12.84 13.75 -6.75
CA PHE A 58 11.86 12.68 -6.91
C PHE A 58 12.16 11.84 -8.15
N LYS A 59 11.82 10.55 -8.09
CA LYS A 59 11.99 9.58 -9.19
C LYS A 59 10.67 8.87 -9.43
N ALA A 60 10.53 8.29 -10.62
CA ALA A 60 9.43 7.38 -10.89
C ALA A 60 9.51 6.17 -9.94
N ILE A 61 8.36 5.77 -9.37
CA ILE A 61 8.29 4.71 -8.36
C ILE A 61 7.65 3.48 -8.99
N HIS A 62 8.36 2.35 -8.91
CA HIS A 62 7.84 1.05 -9.35
C HIS A 62 6.82 0.51 -8.35
N MET A 63 5.64 0.11 -8.83
CA MET A 63 4.54 -0.38 -8.02
C MET A 63 3.94 -1.67 -8.59
N PRO A 64 3.55 -2.62 -7.73
CA PRO A 64 2.84 -3.81 -8.17
C PRO A 64 1.39 -3.46 -8.51
N ARG A 65 0.86 -4.06 -9.58
CA ARG A 65 -0.56 -3.97 -9.92
C ARG A 65 -1.38 -4.91 -9.04
N GLY A 66 -2.57 -4.47 -8.68
CA GLY A 66 -3.57 -5.36 -8.07
C GLY A 66 -3.91 -6.55 -8.97
N THR A 67 -4.18 -7.71 -8.36
CA THR A 67 -4.59 -8.92 -9.07
C THR A 67 -5.82 -9.55 -8.43
N GLY A 68 -6.82 -9.87 -9.25
CA GLY A 68 -8.02 -10.58 -8.81
C GLY A 68 -7.80 -12.09 -8.58
N THR A 69 -6.63 -12.62 -8.92
CA THR A 69 -6.35 -14.07 -8.81
C THR A 69 -6.56 -14.62 -7.40
N GLY A 70 -6.24 -13.83 -6.36
CA GLY A 70 -6.47 -14.24 -4.97
C GLY A 70 -7.93 -14.56 -4.67
N VAL A 71 -8.88 -13.78 -5.20
CA VAL A 71 -10.32 -13.99 -5.01
C VAL A 71 -10.78 -15.29 -5.68
N PHE A 72 -10.28 -15.57 -6.89
CA PHE A 72 -10.59 -16.83 -7.58
C PHE A 72 -10.04 -18.04 -6.84
N LEU A 73 -8.79 -18.00 -6.38
CA LEU A 73 -8.19 -19.07 -5.59
C LEU A 73 -8.94 -19.30 -4.28
N ALA A 74 -9.36 -18.24 -3.60
CA ALA A 74 -10.16 -18.33 -2.39
C ALA A 74 -11.51 -19.02 -2.67
N GLY A 75 -12.23 -18.59 -3.71
CA GLY A 75 -13.51 -19.20 -4.10
C GLY A 75 -13.39 -20.68 -4.46
N LEU A 76 -12.36 -21.05 -5.21
CA LEU A 76 -12.08 -22.45 -5.56
C LEU A 76 -11.68 -23.28 -4.33
N SER A 77 -10.92 -22.71 -3.39
CA SER A 77 -10.55 -23.38 -2.13
C SER A 77 -11.76 -23.63 -1.24
N VAL A 78 -12.71 -22.70 -1.19
CA VAL A 78 -14.00 -22.88 -0.51
C VAL A 78 -14.80 -24.02 -1.16
N ALA A 79 -14.91 -24.03 -2.50
CA ALA A 79 -15.60 -25.10 -3.22
C ALA A 79 -14.94 -26.48 -3.01
N PHE A 80 -13.60 -26.52 -2.99
CA PHE A 80 -12.83 -27.73 -2.70
C PHE A 80 -13.10 -28.24 -1.28
N GLY A 81 -12.98 -27.37 -0.27
CA GLY A 81 -13.24 -27.73 1.13
C GLY A 81 -14.67 -28.22 1.35
N PHE A 82 -15.66 -27.54 0.75
CA PHE A 82 -17.06 -27.96 0.79
C PHE A 82 -17.24 -29.35 0.15
N GLY A 83 -16.64 -29.57 -1.02
CA GLY A 83 -16.73 -30.86 -1.71
C GLY A 83 -16.10 -32.01 -0.91
N MET A 84 -14.98 -31.76 -0.24
CA MET A 84 -14.30 -32.74 0.61
C MET A 84 -15.11 -33.11 1.85
N ILE A 85 -15.78 -32.14 2.50
CA ILE A 85 -16.57 -32.38 3.71
C ILE A 85 -17.83 -33.21 3.41
N TRP A 86 -18.50 -32.91 2.29
CA TRP A 86 -19.79 -33.52 1.93
C TRP A 86 -19.65 -34.72 0.97
N TYR A 87 -18.45 -35.27 0.80
CA TYR A 87 -18.17 -36.40 -0.10
C TYR A 87 -18.56 -36.17 -1.57
N MET A 88 -18.59 -34.90 -2.01
CA MET A 88 -18.86 -34.53 -3.40
C MET A 88 -17.58 -34.61 -4.23
N TRP A 89 -17.15 -35.82 -4.54
CA TRP A 89 -15.85 -36.07 -5.18
C TRP A 89 -15.67 -35.38 -6.53
N TRP A 90 -16.73 -35.25 -7.33
CA TRP A 90 -16.67 -34.53 -8.60
C TRP A 90 -16.36 -33.03 -8.39
N LEU A 91 -16.98 -32.40 -7.39
CA LEU A 91 -16.78 -30.99 -7.08
C LEU A 91 -15.37 -30.76 -6.52
N ALA A 92 -14.93 -31.64 -5.61
CA ALA A 92 -13.58 -31.60 -5.05
C ALA A 92 -12.52 -31.77 -6.16
N GLY A 93 -12.70 -32.73 -7.06
CA GLY A 93 -11.81 -32.94 -8.20
C GLY A 93 -11.74 -31.72 -9.12
N LEU A 94 -12.89 -31.16 -9.52
CA LEU A 94 -12.94 -29.97 -10.39
C LEU A 94 -12.32 -28.74 -9.72
N ALA A 95 -12.62 -28.50 -8.44
CA ALA A 95 -12.08 -27.37 -7.70
C ALA A 95 -10.55 -27.47 -7.55
N LEU A 96 -10.03 -28.68 -7.27
CA LEU A 96 -8.59 -28.92 -7.16
C LEU A 96 -7.87 -28.67 -8.49
N VAL A 97 -8.41 -29.17 -9.61
CA VAL A 97 -7.88 -28.89 -10.95
C VAL A 97 -7.93 -27.38 -11.24
N GLY A 98 -9.02 -26.71 -10.87
CA GLY A 98 -9.18 -25.26 -11.01
C GLY A 98 -8.12 -24.46 -10.24
N ILE A 99 -7.77 -24.89 -9.02
CA ILE A 99 -6.73 -24.26 -8.20
C ILE A 99 -5.37 -24.36 -8.90
N PHE A 100 -4.98 -25.56 -9.33
CA PHE A 100 -3.71 -25.75 -10.05
C PHE A 100 -3.67 -24.99 -11.37
N ALA A 101 -4.74 -25.06 -12.17
CA ALA A 101 -4.83 -24.33 -13.43
C ALA A 101 -4.68 -22.82 -13.22
N THR A 102 -5.37 -22.26 -12.22
CA THR A 102 -5.28 -20.83 -11.89
C THR A 102 -3.89 -20.44 -11.41
N ALA A 103 -3.26 -21.25 -10.55
CA ALA A 103 -1.90 -21.01 -10.08
C ALA A 103 -0.87 -21.04 -11.23
N ILE A 104 -0.99 -22.01 -12.13
CA ILE A 104 -0.12 -22.14 -13.31
C ILE A 104 -0.30 -20.92 -14.22
N VAL A 105 -1.54 -20.61 -14.61
CA VAL A 105 -1.84 -19.45 -15.48
C VAL A 105 -1.35 -18.14 -14.85
N HIS A 106 -1.57 -17.96 -13.54
CA HIS A 106 -1.10 -16.78 -12.85
C HIS A 106 0.43 -16.69 -12.84
N SER A 107 1.15 -17.81 -12.71
CA SER A 107 2.63 -17.86 -12.73
C SER A 107 3.19 -17.24 -14.02
N PHE A 108 2.54 -17.46 -15.15
CA PHE A 108 2.91 -16.88 -16.46
C PHE A 108 2.47 -15.43 -16.68
N ASN A 109 1.90 -14.75 -15.68
CA ASN A 109 1.61 -13.33 -15.79
C ASN A 109 2.88 -12.49 -15.62
N TYR A 110 3.42 -11.96 -16.72
CA TYR A 110 4.64 -11.14 -16.73
C TYR A 110 4.40 -9.63 -16.63
N LYS A 111 3.14 -9.15 -16.75
CA LYS A 111 2.79 -7.72 -16.68
C LYS A 111 2.19 -7.37 -15.31
N ARG A 112 2.98 -7.55 -14.25
CA ARG A 112 2.52 -7.38 -12.86
C ARG A 112 2.82 -6.01 -12.26
N ASP A 113 3.52 -5.15 -12.98
CA ASP A 113 4.03 -3.89 -12.46
C ASP A 113 3.65 -2.68 -13.32
N TYR A 114 3.76 -1.51 -12.71
CA TYR A 114 3.67 -0.22 -13.37
C TYR A 114 4.62 0.75 -12.66
N HIS A 115 4.89 1.88 -13.30
CA HIS A 115 5.61 2.97 -12.65
C HIS A 115 4.64 4.12 -12.46
N ILE A 116 4.62 4.68 -11.25
CA ILE A 116 4.02 5.98 -11.00
C ILE A 116 4.98 7.02 -11.59
N PRO A 117 4.52 7.86 -12.54
CA PRO A 117 5.37 8.84 -13.20
C PRO A 117 5.89 9.87 -12.21
N VAL A 118 7.09 10.40 -12.46
CA VAL A 118 7.75 11.34 -11.54
C VAL A 118 6.95 12.63 -11.38
N GLU A 119 6.24 13.04 -12.44
CA GLU A 119 5.37 14.22 -12.45
C GLU A 119 4.22 14.09 -11.44
N GLU A 120 3.65 12.89 -11.31
CA GLU A 120 2.57 12.60 -10.36
C GLU A 120 3.08 12.58 -8.92
N VAL A 121 4.28 12.02 -8.70
CA VAL A 121 4.95 12.06 -7.39
C VAL A 121 5.21 13.51 -6.99
N ILE A 122 5.77 14.33 -7.89
CA ILE A 122 6.02 15.76 -7.63
C ILE A 122 4.72 16.49 -7.28
N ALA A 123 3.65 16.28 -8.06
CA ALA A 123 2.37 16.93 -7.83
C ALA A 123 1.78 16.58 -6.46
N THR A 124 1.82 15.30 -6.08
CA THR A 124 1.32 14.78 -4.80
C THR A 124 2.14 15.32 -3.63
N GLU A 125 3.46 15.25 -3.73
CA GLU A 125 4.38 15.73 -2.69
C GLU A 125 4.30 17.26 -2.53
N ALA A 126 4.09 18.00 -3.62
CA ALA A 126 3.89 19.46 -3.60
C ALA A 126 2.52 19.86 -3.02
N ALA A 127 1.47 19.07 -3.25
CA ALA A 127 0.18 19.26 -2.58
C ALA A 127 0.32 19.11 -1.06
N ARG A 128 1.03 18.07 -0.61
CA ARG A 128 1.35 17.87 0.81
C ARG A 128 2.12 19.04 1.41
N THR A 129 3.15 19.54 0.72
CA THR A 129 3.92 20.70 1.20
C THR A 129 3.07 21.95 1.35
N ARG A 130 2.11 22.18 0.44
CA ARG A 130 1.15 23.29 0.56
C ARG A 130 0.20 23.11 1.75
N GLN A 131 -0.23 21.89 2.04
CA GLN A 131 -1.08 21.59 3.19
C GLN A 131 -0.37 21.85 4.52
N LEU A 132 0.89 21.40 4.65
CA LEU A 132 1.69 21.64 5.86
C LEU A 132 1.95 23.14 6.08
N ALA A 133 2.32 23.85 5.01
CA ALA A 133 2.51 25.31 5.07
C ALA A 133 1.25 26.06 5.53
N ALA A 134 0.05 25.58 5.15
CA ALA A 134 -1.21 26.17 5.60
C ALA A 134 -1.51 25.91 7.09
N GLN A 135 -0.94 24.85 7.67
CA GLN A 135 -1.06 24.52 9.09
C GLN A 135 0.03 25.16 9.97
N GLY A 136 0.98 25.89 9.36
CA GLY A 136 2.08 26.54 10.08
C GLY A 136 3.17 25.57 10.57
N VAL A 137 3.28 24.41 9.92
CA VAL A 137 4.29 23.36 10.21
C VAL A 137 5.26 23.24 9.04
#